data_AF-A0A8X6YSR5-F1
#
_entry.id   AF-A0A8X6YSR5-F1
#
_cell.length_a   1.000
_cell.length_b   1.000
_cell.length_c   1.000
_cell.angle_alpha   90.00
_cell.angle_beta   90.00
_cell.angle_gamma   90.00
#
_symmetry.space_group_name_H-M   'P 1'
#
loop_
_entity.id
_entity.type
_entity.pdbx_description
1 polymer ?
#
loop_
_entity_poly.entity_id
_entity_poly.type
_entity_poly.pdbx_seq_one_letter_code
_entity_poly.pdbx_strand_id
1 'polypeptide(L)'
;MENQTPQGDTEINKEKLVIIKDELQRLSYEMKKKEVNRNSTHAKMQQYIRQQWETIVELKKQKSELTLQLRLQESESFSNRANRNLEQFMKALNEVTRMEKQLKEQTEQLNKYKFDITELDKKLRQKQKEVVKAQRSKGRVLKYQKNISFLENRLNGSLHKYNQLLVSNKALRDDISSLLLTQSSFRRKYSSIKRMLALGKKTLSEVVHSATVSYQTGESVKYKLNLVKERTQVDQKKLGEKIKELKILVEQDKQLKEFLEFKMKDRSGSSDSEEISKNEQILEQRLQTCHGILARIQLASCCKDVNRICKAYVQGEETNLNLFEKVNEMSLEIEKLHEEVRAERQELEVITRQYKEQKRKDLAVKHDLENTTDKLRTEAQNLEDAADAKAEELEQVKEVLQRIYLFLDKVSTQQVSFTVDEGITDDNVLQYLEALERRIIDFIRCNKVADMKNANPKKNQFQNLSNPHKFSPPPKQEIEYYTKSQEFSKWSSYPKAEVNMSEISYNKSHLEIFAKSFRQKLQMSPERS
;
A
#
# COMPACT_ATOMS: atom_id res chain seq x y z
N MET A 1 -161.18 -53.06 113.77
CA MET A 1 -161.92 -53.78 114.81
C MET A 1 -161.23 -53.55 116.14
N GLU A 2 -161.93 -52.78 116.97
CA GLU A 2 -162.04 -52.81 118.44
C GLU A 2 -160.97 -53.42 119.37
N ASN A 3 -160.55 -52.56 120.31
CA ASN A 3 -160.76 -52.61 121.77
C ASN A 3 -159.70 -53.12 122.77
N GLN A 4 -159.48 -52.20 123.73
CA GLN A 4 -159.41 -52.34 125.21
C GLN A 4 -158.06 -52.47 125.95
N THR A 5 -157.86 -51.45 126.80
CA THR A 5 -157.09 -51.26 128.06
C THR A 5 -157.28 -52.40 129.10
N PRO A 6 -156.54 -52.51 130.26
CA PRO A 6 -156.14 -51.44 131.20
C PRO A 6 -154.77 -51.58 131.97
N GLN A 7 -154.60 -50.70 132.98
CA GLN A 7 -153.41 -50.11 133.67
C GLN A 7 -152.65 -50.94 134.74
N GLY A 8 -151.41 -50.50 135.10
CA GLY A 8 -150.86 -50.55 136.49
C GLY A 8 -149.34 -50.78 136.74
N ASP A 9 -148.67 -49.77 137.33
CA ASP A 9 -147.48 -49.73 138.24
C ASP A 9 -145.99 -49.70 137.81
N THR A 10 -145.23 -48.90 138.57
CA THR A 10 -143.96 -48.18 138.30
C THR A 10 -142.75 -48.65 139.14
N GLU A 11 -141.53 -48.24 138.71
CA GLU A 11 -140.24 -48.27 139.43
C GLU A 11 -139.44 -49.60 139.48
N ILE A 12 -138.49 -49.76 138.53
CA ILE A 12 -137.09 -50.26 138.69
C ILE A 12 -136.51 -50.23 137.26
N ASN A 13 -136.18 -49.01 136.85
CA ASN A 13 -135.81 -48.60 135.51
C ASN A 13 -134.80 -47.48 135.74
N LYS A 14 -133.48 -47.73 135.69
CA LYS A 14 -132.41 -46.69 135.60
C LYS A 14 -130.98 -47.24 135.44
N GLU A 15 -130.50 -48.26 136.16
CA GLU A 15 -129.08 -48.66 136.12
C GLU A 15 -128.62 -49.38 134.84
N LYS A 16 -129.43 -50.31 134.29
CA LYS A 16 -129.06 -51.03 133.06
C LYS A 16 -128.99 -50.13 131.80
N LEU A 17 -129.66 -48.98 131.82
CA LEU A 17 -129.71 -48.05 130.69
C LEU A 17 -128.41 -47.22 130.54
N VAL A 18 -127.66 -47.03 131.62
CA VAL A 18 -126.43 -46.22 131.62
C VAL A 18 -125.28 -46.99 130.95
N ILE A 19 -125.14 -48.28 131.25
CA ILE A 19 -124.09 -49.16 130.68
C ILE A 19 -124.28 -49.30 129.16
N ILE A 20 -125.52 -49.45 128.70
CA ILE A 20 -125.83 -49.58 127.26
C ILE A 20 -125.54 -48.28 126.50
N LYS A 21 -125.74 -47.10 127.11
CA LYS A 21 -125.42 -45.82 126.47
C LYS A 21 -123.91 -45.61 126.30
N ASP A 22 -123.12 -46.01 127.30
CA ASP A 22 -121.67 -45.85 127.29
C ASP A 22 -121.01 -46.78 126.24
N GLU A 23 -121.51 -48.02 126.13
CA GLU A 23 -121.09 -48.99 125.11
C GLU A 23 -121.40 -48.47 123.68
N LEU A 24 -122.57 -47.85 123.50
CA LEU A 24 -123.02 -47.30 122.21
C LEU A 24 -122.22 -46.07 121.79
N GLN A 25 -121.84 -45.19 122.74
CA GLN A 25 -120.93 -44.08 122.46
C GLN A 25 -119.54 -44.56 122.06
N ARG A 26 -118.98 -45.57 122.75
CA ARG A 26 -117.66 -46.11 122.41
C ARG A 26 -117.64 -46.78 121.04
N LEU A 27 -118.67 -47.55 120.70
CA LEU A 27 -118.85 -48.16 119.38
C LEU A 27 -119.05 -47.11 118.28
N SER A 28 -119.80 -46.04 118.55
CA SER A 28 -119.99 -44.95 117.57
C SER A 28 -118.69 -44.21 117.25
N TYR A 29 -117.82 -44.02 118.26
CA TYR A 29 -116.51 -43.39 118.09
C TYR A 29 -115.54 -44.28 117.31
N GLU A 30 -115.50 -45.58 117.62
CA GLU A 30 -114.71 -46.58 116.88
C GLU A 30 -115.15 -46.67 115.40
N MET A 31 -116.45 -46.67 115.13
CA MET A 31 -116.99 -46.69 113.76
C MET A 31 -116.58 -45.43 112.99
N LYS A 32 -116.71 -44.24 113.61
CA LYS A 32 -116.32 -42.98 112.98
C LYS A 32 -114.82 -42.90 112.70
N LYS A 33 -113.98 -43.44 113.60
CA LYS A 33 -112.53 -43.55 113.40
C LYS A 33 -112.17 -44.50 112.25
N LYS A 34 -112.82 -45.67 112.17
CA LYS A 34 -112.63 -46.62 111.06
C LYS A 34 -113.10 -46.03 109.73
N GLU A 35 -114.18 -45.28 109.72
CA GLU A 35 -114.71 -44.63 108.52
C GLU A 35 -113.76 -43.52 108.01
N VAL A 36 -113.20 -42.71 108.90
CA VAL A 36 -112.17 -41.72 108.57
C VAL A 36 -110.89 -42.39 108.03
N ASN A 37 -110.44 -43.49 108.63
CA ASN A 37 -109.28 -44.25 108.13
C ASN A 37 -109.55 -44.92 106.78
N ARG A 38 -110.76 -45.45 106.56
CA ARG A 38 -111.16 -46.03 105.27
C ARG A 38 -111.20 -44.97 104.17
N ASN A 39 -111.70 -43.78 104.49
CA ASN A 39 -111.72 -42.65 103.55
C ASN A 39 -110.30 -42.11 103.29
N SER A 40 -109.44 -42.04 104.29
CA SER A 40 -108.04 -41.62 104.13
C SER A 40 -107.23 -42.62 103.29
N THR A 41 -107.38 -43.92 103.54
CA THR A 41 -106.72 -44.98 102.74
C THR A 41 -107.24 -45.01 101.32
N HIS A 42 -108.55 -44.84 101.11
CA HIS A 42 -109.14 -44.74 99.78
C HIS A 42 -108.65 -43.50 99.01
N ALA A 43 -108.56 -42.34 99.67
CA ALA A 43 -108.02 -41.12 99.07
C ALA A 43 -106.55 -41.27 98.67
N LYS A 44 -105.72 -41.88 99.52
CA LYS A 44 -104.31 -42.20 99.21
C LYS A 44 -104.20 -43.19 98.05
N MET A 45 -105.05 -44.22 98.03
CA MET A 45 -105.11 -45.21 96.93
C MET A 45 -105.50 -44.54 95.61
N GLN A 46 -106.50 -43.66 95.61
CA GLN A 46 -106.92 -42.88 94.43
C GLN A 46 -105.83 -41.92 93.95
N GLN A 47 -105.12 -41.27 94.87
CA GLN A 47 -103.98 -40.41 94.53
C GLN A 47 -102.83 -41.22 93.90
N TYR A 48 -102.53 -42.41 94.44
CA TYR A 48 -101.52 -43.31 93.89
C TYR A 48 -101.90 -43.81 92.49
N ILE A 49 -103.16 -44.17 92.28
CA ILE A 49 -103.68 -44.56 90.95
C ILE A 49 -103.57 -43.39 89.97
N ARG A 50 -103.88 -42.15 90.37
CA ARG A 50 -103.71 -40.96 89.50
C ARG A 50 -102.25 -40.73 89.12
N GLN A 51 -101.32 -40.83 90.07
CA GLN A 51 -99.88 -40.71 89.80
C GLN A 51 -99.39 -41.82 88.87
N GLN A 52 -99.87 -43.05 89.04
CA GLN A 52 -99.56 -44.16 88.13
C GLN A 52 -100.11 -43.90 86.72
N TRP A 53 -101.32 -43.34 86.59
CA TRP A 53 -101.85 -42.97 85.28
C TRP A 53 -101.04 -41.86 84.61
N GLU A 54 -100.64 -40.83 85.36
CA GLU A 54 -99.85 -39.71 84.84
C GLU A 54 -98.46 -40.17 84.38
N THR A 55 -97.80 -41.02 85.17
CA THR A 55 -96.52 -41.63 84.78
C THR A 55 -96.64 -42.54 83.55
N ILE A 56 -97.73 -43.32 83.43
CA ILE A 56 -97.98 -44.15 82.23
C ILE A 56 -98.21 -43.27 81.00
N VAL A 57 -98.90 -42.14 81.12
CA VAL A 57 -99.12 -41.20 80.01
C VAL A 57 -97.78 -40.59 79.56
N GLU A 58 -96.95 -40.15 80.51
CA GLU A 58 -95.63 -39.58 80.20
C GLU A 58 -94.71 -40.61 79.53
N LEU A 59 -94.66 -41.85 80.05
CA LEU A 59 -93.88 -42.92 79.44
C LEU A 59 -94.37 -43.29 78.02
N LYS A 60 -95.69 -43.26 77.78
CA LYS A 60 -96.23 -43.46 76.43
C LYS A 60 -95.84 -42.35 75.47
N LYS A 61 -95.82 -41.09 75.95
CA LYS A 61 -95.36 -39.94 75.17
C LYS A 61 -93.88 -40.09 74.81
N GLN A 62 -93.01 -40.37 75.78
CA GLN A 62 -91.58 -40.58 75.55
C GLN A 62 -91.31 -41.75 74.60
N LYS A 63 -92.05 -42.86 74.74
CA LYS A 63 -91.96 -43.98 73.79
C LYS A 63 -92.31 -43.54 72.36
N SER A 64 -93.36 -42.75 72.19
CA SER A 64 -93.76 -42.27 70.87
C SER A 64 -92.72 -41.33 70.24
N GLU A 65 -92.08 -40.49 71.06
CA GLU A 65 -91.05 -39.55 70.61
C GLU A 65 -89.76 -40.26 70.22
N LEU A 66 -89.28 -41.21 71.04
CA LEU A 66 -88.13 -42.05 70.70
C LEU A 66 -88.38 -42.90 69.45
N THR A 67 -89.58 -43.44 69.30
CA THR A 67 -89.96 -44.20 68.10
C THR A 67 -89.96 -43.31 66.85
N LEU A 68 -90.40 -42.04 66.98
CA LEU A 68 -90.35 -41.07 65.89
C LEU A 68 -88.90 -40.71 65.52
N GLN A 69 -88.02 -40.51 66.50
CA GLN A 69 -86.60 -40.21 66.26
C GLN A 69 -85.88 -41.38 65.59
N LEU A 70 -86.12 -42.61 66.03
CA LEU A 70 -85.59 -43.82 65.37
C LEU A 70 -86.09 -43.91 63.93
N ARG A 71 -87.38 -43.71 63.69
CA ARG A 71 -87.94 -43.72 62.33
C ARG A 71 -87.37 -42.61 61.44
N LEU A 72 -87.04 -41.45 62.00
CA LEU A 72 -86.40 -40.35 61.26
C LEU A 72 -84.94 -40.67 60.91
N GLN A 73 -84.20 -41.36 61.79
CA GLN A 73 -82.83 -41.81 61.51
C GLN A 73 -82.78 -43.01 60.56
N GLU A 74 -83.71 -43.96 60.73
CA GLU A 74 -83.91 -45.11 59.84
C GLU A 74 -84.58 -44.72 58.52
N SER A 75 -85.09 -43.49 58.42
CA SER A 75 -85.65 -42.97 57.19
C SER A 75 -84.58 -42.99 56.10
N GLU A 76 -84.89 -43.68 55.00
CA GLU A 76 -84.05 -43.75 53.82
C GLU A 76 -83.61 -42.36 53.33
N SER A 77 -84.37 -41.31 53.60
CA SER A 77 -84.02 -39.93 53.24
C SER A 77 -82.74 -39.40 53.90
N PHE A 78 -82.51 -39.71 55.19
CA PHE A 78 -81.30 -39.32 55.90
C PHE A 78 -80.10 -40.17 55.45
N SER A 79 -80.29 -41.48 55.28
CA SER A 79 -79.27 -42.38 54.74
C SER A 79 -78.86 -42.00 53.31
N ASN A 80 -79.83 -41.70 52.45
CA ASN A 80 -79.57 -41.24 51.08
C ASN A 80 -78.87 -39.87 51.03
N ARG A 81 -79.14 -38.96 51.98
CA ARG A 81 -78.42 -37.68 52.07
C ARG A 81 -76.98 -37.89 52.53
N ALA A 82 -76.73 -38.77 53.50
CA ALA A 82 -75.38 -39.13 53.94
C ALA A 82 -74.57 -39.81 52.81
N ASN A 83 -75.19 -40.72 52.06
CA ASN A 83 -74.56 -41.38 50.92
C ASN A 83 -74.27 -40.40 49.78
N ARG A 84 -75.17 -39.46 49.47
CA ARG A 84 -74.90 -38.38 48.50
C ARG A 84 -73.74 -37.48 48.92
N ASN A 85 -73.68 -37.12 50.21
CA ASN A 85 -72.56 -36.35 50.74
C ASN A 85 -71.24 -37.13 50.65
N LEU A 86 -71.25 -38.43 50.94
CA LEU A 86 -70.09 -39.31 50.80
C LEU A 86 -69.64 -39.42 49.34
N GLU A 87 -70.56 -39.58 48.38
CA GLU A 87 -70.26 -39.58 46.95
C GLU A 87 -69.66 -38.26 46.48
N GLN A 88 -70.17 -37.12 46.95
CA GLN A 88 -69.59 -35.80 46.67
C GLN A 88 -68.18 -35.69 47.26
N PHE A 89 -67.97 -36.19 48.48
CA PHE A 89 -66.66 -36.22 49.12
C PHE A 89 -65.66 -37.10 48.35
N MET A 90 -66.09 -38.28 47.89
CA MET A 90 -65.27 -39.17 47.06
C MET A 90 -64.92 -38.54 45.72
N LYS A 91 -65.87 -37.85 45.07
CA LYS A 91 -65.61 -37.10 43.83
C LYS A 91 -64.57 -35.99 44.06
N ALA A 92 -64.74 -35.19 45.10
CA ALA A 92 -63.78 -34.14 45.46
C ALA A 92 -62.40 -34.72 45.79
N LEU A 93 -62.33 -35.83 46.53
CA LEU A 93 -61.08 -36.51 46.86
C LEU A 93 -60.35 -37.03 45.61
N ASN A 94 -61.10 -37.63 44.67
CA ASN A 94 -60.55 -38.08 43.39
C ASN A 94 -60.03 -36.90 42.55
N GLU A 95 -60.73 -35.76 42.54
CA GLU A 95 -60.27 -34.55 41.87
C GLU A 95 -58.98 -33.99 42.50
N VAL A 96 -58.90 -33.91 43.82
CA VAL A 96 -57.68 -33.50 44.54
C VAL A 96 -56.51 -34.43 44.19
N THR A 97 -56.73 -35.74 44.25
CA THR A 97 -55.70 -36.74 43.92
C THR A 97 -55.23 -36.61 42.46
N ARG A 98 -56.16 -36.33 41.53
CA ARG A 98 -55.83 -36.08 40.12
C ARG A 98 -54.97 -34.82 39.96
N MET A 99 -55.34 -33.72 40.62
CA MET A 99 -54.60 -32.46 40.59
C MET A 99 -53.20 -32.61 41.21
N GLU A 100 -53.07 -33.35 42.31
CA GLU A 100 -51.76 -33.66 42.90
C GLU A 100 -50.85 -34.44 41.94
N LYS A 101 -51.40 -35.41 41.19
CA LYS A 101 -50.64 -36.13 40.18
C LYS A 101 -50.17 -35.21 39.05
N GLN A 102 -51.05 -34.35 38.54
CA GLN A 102 -50.67 -33.34 37.53
C GLN A 102 -49.62 -32.37 38.06
N LEU A 103 -49.72 -31.96 39.32
CA LEU A 103 -48.74 -31.07 39.96
C LEU A 103 -47.38 -31.75 40.05
N LYS A 104 -47.33 -33.04 40.41
CA LYS A 104 -46.08 -33.84 40.40
C LYS A 104 -45.47 -33.91 39.00
N GLU A 105 -46.24 -34.26 37.97
CA GLU A 105 -45.77 -34.31 36.58
C GLU A 105 -45.23 -32.95 36.10
N GLN A 106 -45.93 -31.85 36.42
CA GLN A 106 -45.47 -30.50 36.10
C GLN A 106 -44.20 -30.12 36.86
N THR A 107 -44.08 -30.49 38.14
CA THR A 107 -42.84 -30.23 38.91
C THR A 107 -41.65 -31.01 38.36
N GLU A 108 -41.84 -32.23 37.89
CA GLU A 108 -40.79 -33.01 37.22
C GLU A 108 -40.36 -32.38 35.89
N GLN A 109 -41.31 -31.93 35.07
CA GLN A 109 -41.00 -31.20 33.83
C GLN A 109 -40.24 -29.91 34.11
N LEU A 110 -40.66 -29.16 35.13
CA LEU A 110 -40.01 -27.92 35.54
C LEU A 110 -38.57 -28.17 36.04
N ASN A 111 -38.33 -29.30 36.72
CA ASN A 111 -36.98 -29.70 37.13
C ASN A 111 -36.11 -30.10 35.92
N LYS A 112 -36.66 -30.76 34.91
CA LYS A 112 -35.94 -31.05 33.64
C LYS A 112 -35.56 -29.75 32.93
N TYR A 113 -36.50 -28.83 32.75
CA TYR A 113 -36.21 -27.54 32.13
C TYR A 113 -35.19 -26.72 32.93
N LYS A 114 -35.24 -26.75 34.27
CA LYS A 114 -34.20 -26.13 35.10
C LYS A 114 -32.82 -26.75 34.84
N PHE A 115 -32.73 -28.07 34.77
CA PHE A 115 -31.49 -28.76 34.45
C PHE A 115 -30.95 -28.36 33.08
N ASP A 116 -31.80 -28.39 32.05
CA ASP A 116 -31.43 -28.00 30.68
C ASP A 116 -30.96 -26.55 30.60
N ILE A 117 -31.63 -25.63 31.31
CA ILE A 117 -31.20 -24.23 31.42
C ILE A 117 -29.81 -24.16 32.03
N THR A 118 -29.52 -24.89 33.12
CA THR A 118 -28.18 -24.88 33.72
C THR A 118 -27.10 -25.47 32.80
N GLU A 119 -27.43 -26.48 32.00
CA GLU A 119 -26.50 -27.07 31.04
C GLU A 119 -26.21 -26.11 29.88
N LEU A 120 -27.25 -25.48 29.33
CA LEU A 120 -27.11 -24.44 28.30
C LEU A 120 -26.30 -23.25 28.80
N ASP A 121 -26.54 -22.80 30.04
CA ASP A 121 -25.77 -21.75 30.69
C ASP A 121 -24.27 -22.10 30.80
N LYS A 122 -23.95 -23.35 31.11
CA LYS A 122 -22.56 -23.83 31.15
C LYS A 122 -21.94 -23.81 29.75
N LYS A 123 -22.65 -24.31 28.73
CA LYS A 123 -22.20 -24.29 27.33
C LYS A 123 -22.00 -22.86 26.81
N LEU A 124 -22.92 -21.94 27.15
CA LEU A 124 -22.84 -20.52 26.80
C LEU A 124 -21.58 -19.87 27.41
N ARG A 125 -21.33 -20.09 28.71
CA ARG A 125 -20.11 -19.60 29.38
C ARG A 125 -18.83 -20.13 28.73
N GLN A 126 -18.80 -21.38 28.29
CA GLN A 126 -17.65 -21.95 27.59
C GLN A 126 -17.43 -21.28 26.23
N LYS A 127 -18.48 -21.13 25.43
CA LYS A 127 -18.42 -20.44 24.14
C LYS A 127 -18.00 -18.99 24.29
N GLN A 128 -18.49 -18.29 25.30
CA GLN A 128 -18.09 -16.91 25.58
C GLN A 128 -16.60 -16.80 25.91
N LYS A 129 -16.03 -17.76 26.64
CA LYS A 129 -14.56 -17.84 26.87
C LYS A 129 -13.77 -18.06 25.58
N GLU A 130 -14.23 -18.93 24.69
CA GLU A 130 -13.61 -19.16 23.36
C GLU A 130 -13.65 -17.89 22.51
N VAL A 131 -14.79 -17.21 22.49
CA VAL A 131 -15.04 -15.96 21.77
C VAL A 131 -14.11 -14.83 22.25
N VAL A 132 -13.88 -14.71 23.57
CA VAL A 132 -12.92 -13.75 24.15
C VAL A 132 -11.48 -14.12 23.80
N LYS A 133 -11.11 -15.41 23.87
CA LYS A 133 -9.77 -15.87 23.43
C LYS A 133 -9.51 -15.54 21.96
N ALA A 134 -10.48 -15.79 21.08
CA ALA A 134 -10.41 -15.46 19.66
C ALA A 134 -10.27 -13.95 19.41
N GLN A 135 -10.97 -13.11 20.19
CA GLN A 135 -10.86 -11.65 20.10
C GLN A 135 -9.46 -11.17 20.50
N ARG A 136 -8.88 -11.73 21.57
CA ARG A 136 -7.50 -11.42 21.98
C ARG A 136 -6.45 -11.86 20.95
N SER A 137 -6.66 -12.96 20.22
CA SER A 137 -5.80 -13.31 19.09
C SER A 137 -5.91 -12.34 17.92
N LYS A 138 -7.11 -11.85 17.57
CA LYS A 138 -7.30 -10.86 16.50
C LYS A 138 -6.51 -9.57 16.77
N GLY A 139 -6.51 -9.09 18.01
CA GLY A 139 -5.69 -7.94 18.43
C GLY A 139 -4.19 -8.16 18.29
N ARG A 140 -3.70 -9.39 18.53
CA ARG A 140 -2.28 -9.74 18.30
C ARG A 140 -1.94 -9.77 16.81
N VAL A 141 -2.81 -10.37 15.99
CA VAL A 141 -2.63 -10.42 14.53
C VAL A 141 -2.55 -9.00 13.95
N LEU A 142 -3.44 -8.09 14.36
CA LEU A 142 -3.41 -6.68 13.94
C LEU A 142 -2.10 -5.97 14.32
N LYS A 143 -1.56 -6.22 15.53
CA LYS A 143 -0.26 -5.67 15.94
C LYS A 143 0.88 -6.23 15.09
N TYR A 144 0.89 -7.53 14.81
CA TYR A 144 1.89 -8.13 13.93
C TYR A 144 1.80 -7.59 12.52
N GLN A 145 0.60 -7.42 11.97
CA GLN A 145 0.40 -6.84 10.64
C GLN A 145 0.91 -5.40 10.55
N LYS A 146 0.64 -4.57 11.56
CA LYS A 146 1.22 -3.21 11.66
C LYS A 146 2.75 -3.25 11.74
N ASN A 147 3.31 -4.17 12.52
CA ASN A 147 4.76 -4.32 12.64
C ASN A 147 5.40 -4.80 11.33
N ILE A 148 4.76 -5.72 10.61
CA ILE A 148 5.18 -6.18 9.28
C ILE A 148 5.18 -5.00 8.32
N SER A 149 4.08 -4.24 8.23
CA SER A 149 4.02 -3.05 7.37
C SER A 149 5.08 -2.01 7.71
N PHE A 150 5.37 -1.79 9.00
CA PHE A 150 6.46 -0.90 9.42
C PHE A 150 7.83 -1.40 8.97
N LEU A 151 8.11 -2.70 9.15
CA LEU A 151 9.37 -3.32 8.72
C LEU A 151 9.53 -3.32 7.20
N GLU A 152 8.44 -3.55 6.46
CA GLU A 152 8.39 -3.45 5.01
C GLU A 152 8.70 -2.01 4.55
N ASN A 153 8.08 -1.00 5.17
CA ASN A 153 8.35 0.40 4.85
C ASN A 153 9.80 0.79 5.15
N ARG A 154 10.36 0.30 6.27
CA ARG A 154 11.76 0.52 6.62
C ARG A 154 12.71 -0.18 5.63
N LEU A 155 12.38 -1.40 5.21
CA LEU A 155 13.13 -2.14 4.20
C LEU A 155 13.08 -1.41 2.85
N ASN A 156 11.90 -0.97 2.42
CA ASN A 156 11.71 -0.19 1.20
C ASN A 156 12.51 1.12 1.24
N GLY A 157 12.53 1.82 2.37
CA GLY A 157 13.37 3.00 2.55
C GLY A 157 14.87 2.70 2.43
N SER A 158 15.34 1.58 3.00
CA SER A 158 16.74 1.15 2.86
C SER A 158 17.07 0.72 1.42
N LEU A 159 16.15 0.03 0.75
CA LEU A 159 16.29 -0.41 -0.63
C LEU A 159 16.32 0.79 -1.58
N HIS A 160 15.49 1.79 -1.35
CA HIS A 160 15.51 3.04 -2.12
C HIS A 160 16.85 3.76 -1.99
N LYS A 161 17.38 3.92 -0.76
CA LYS A 161 18.72 4.49 -0.53
C LYS A 161 19.81 3.67 -1.21
N TYR A 162 19.73 2.35 -1.14
CA TYR A 162 20.67 1.47 -1.84
C TYR A 162 20.61 1.66 -3.36
N ASN A 163 19.41 1.74 -3.94
CA ASN A 163 19.23 1.98 -5.36
C ASN A 163 19.75 3.36 -5.77
N GLN A 164 19.53 4.40 -4.96
CA GLN A 164 20.13 5.72 -5.20
C GLN A 164 21.67 5.65 -5.22
N LEU A 165 22.27 4.93 -4.26
CA LEU A 165 23.72 4.72 -4.23
C LEU A 165 24.21 3.94 -5.46
N LEU A 166 23.44 2.95 -5.95
CA LEU A 166 23.78 2.23 -7.19
C LEU A 166 23.73 3.14 -8.42
N VAL A 167 22.73 4.00 -8.53
CA VAL A 167 22.63 4.98 -9.63
C VAL A 167 23.78 5.97 -9.58
N SER A 168 24.11 6.51 -8.40
CA SER A 168 25.26 7.38 -8.20
C SER A 168 26.58 6.66 -8.54
N ASN A 169 26.72 5.40 -8.12
CA ASN A 169 27.90 4.60 -8.43
C ASN A 169 28.03 4.33 -9.94
N LYS A 170 26.91 4.10 -10.63
CA LYS A 170 26.88 3.96 -12.09
C LYS A 170 27.34 5.25 -12.77
N ALA A 171 26.78 6.40 -12.37
CA ALA A 171 27.21 7.70 -12.91
C ALA A 171 28.72 7.93 -12.73
N LEU A 172 29.26 7.65 -11.53
CA LEU A 172 30.70 7.74 -11.30
C LEU A 172 31.53 6.78 -12.17
N ARG A 173 31.03 5.57 -12.45
CA ARG A 173 31.71 4.63 -13.36
C ARG A 173 31.68 5.12 -14.80
N ASP A 174 30.58 5.72 -15.23
CA ASP A 174 30.45 6.30 -16.57
C ASP A 174 31.40 7.50 -16.71
N ASP A 175 31.50 8.35 -15.69
CA ASP A 175 32.47 9.46 -15.63
C ASP A 175 33.92 8.96 -15.67
N ILE A 176 34.26 7.94 -14.88
CA ILE A 176 35.60 7.32 -14.92
C ILE A 176 35.88 6.76 -16.31
N SER A 177 34.91 6.10 -16.95
CA SER A 177 35.08 5.55 -18.29
C SER A 177 35.30 6.65 -19.33
N SER A 178 34.56 7.76 -19.25
CA SER A 178 34.76 8.96 -20.08
C SER A 178 36.15 9.56 -19.88
N LEU A 179 36.61 9.69 -18.63
CA LEU A 179 37.96 10.19 -18.30
C LEU A 179 39.06 9.26 -18.83
N LEU A 180 38.87 7.94 -18.78
CA LEU A 180 39.84 6.98 -19.33
C LEU A 180 39.90 7.04 -20.87
N LEU A 181 38.77 7.22 -21.55
CA LEU A 181 38.72 7.42 -23.00
C LEU A 181 39.43 8.71 -23.41
N THR A 182 39.17 9.82 -22.71
CA THR A 182 39.85 11.10 -22.97
C THR A 182 41.34 11.01 -22.67
N GLN A 183 41.76 10.36 -21.58
CA GLN A 183 43.17 10.11 -21.28
C GLN A 183 43.84 9.27 -22.38
N SER A 184 43.17 8.25 -22.90
CA SER A 184 43.68 7.41 -23.99
C SER A 184 43.83 8.20 -25.30
N SER A 185 42.86 9.06 -25.61
CA SER A 185 42.93 10.01 -26.73
C SER A 185 44.10 10.99 -26.57
N PHE A 186 44.27 11.55 -25.37
CA PHE A 186 45.37 12.46 -25.06
C PHE A 186 46.73 11.77 -25.19
N ARG A 187 46.88 10.55 -24.68
CA ARG A 187 48.12 9.75 -24.82
C ARG A 187 48.46 9.49 -26.29
N ARG A 188 47.46 9.19 -27.13
CA ARG A 188 47.66 9.04 -28.58
C ARG A 188 48.17 10.32 -29.23
N LYS A 189 47.52 11.47 -28.96
CA LYS A 189 47.96 12.78 -29.46
C LYS A 189 49.37 13.13 -28.97
N TYR A 190 49.65 12.95 -27.69
CA TYR A 190 50.97 13.19 -27.11
C TYR A 190 52.05 12.32 -27.75
N SER A 191 51.79 11.02 -27.97
CA SER A 191 52.73 10.13 -28.67
C SER A 191 52.96 10.56 -30.12
N SER A 192 51.94 11.06 -30.81
CA SER A 192 52.06 11.59 -32.17
C SER A 192 52.97 12.82 -32.19
N ILE A 193 52.72 13.79 -31.31
CA ILE A 193 53.54 15.01 -31.18
C ILE A 193 54.99 14.64 -30.84
N LYS A 194 55.21 13.71 -29.91
CA LYS A 194 56.55 13.22 -29.56
C LYS A 194 57.27 12.62 -30.78
N ARG A 195 56.56 11.88 -31.63
CA ARG A 195 57.11 11.31 -32.87
C ARG A 195 57.44 12.39 -33.90
N MET A 196 56.55 13.36 -34.11
CA MET A 196 56.82 14.50 -35.01
C MET A 196 58.03 15.32 -34.54
N LEU A 197 58.17 15.55 -33.23
CA LEU A 197 59.31 16.25 -32.67
C LEU A 197 60.61 15.45 -32.85
N ALA A 198 60.60 14.13 -32.69
CA ALA A 198 61.75 13.28 -32.97
C ALA A 198 62.13 13.32 -34.46
N LEU A 199 61.14 13.28 -35.36
CA LEU A 199 61.36 13.42 -36.81
C LEU A 199 61.97 14.78 -37.14
N GLY A 200 61.42 15.87 -36.60
CA GLY A 200 61.94 17.23 -36.81
C GLY A 200 63.38 17.41 -36.30
N LYS A 201 63.74 16.78 -35.17
CA LYS A 201 65.14 16.76 -34.70
C LYS A 201 66.05 16.00 -35.66
N LYS A 202 65.58 14.88 -36.21
CA LYS A 202 66.33 14.09 -37.19
C LYS A 202 66.56 14.88 -38.48
N THR A 203 65.51 15.48 -39.05
CA THR A 203 65.64 16.30 -40.27
C THR A 203 66.52 17.51 -40.04
N LEU A 204 66.41 18.18 -38.89
CA LEU A 204 67.34 19.26 -38.53
C LEU A 204 68.79 18.77 -38.48
N SER A 205 69.05 17.61 -37.87
CA SER A 205 70.39 17.02 -37.83
C SER A 205 70.92 16.67 -39.22
N GLU A 206 70.06 16.17 -40.12
CA GLU A 206 70.41 15.87 -41.51
C GLU A 206 70.75 17.14 -42.29
N VAL A 207 69.96 18.21 -42.14
CA VAL A 207 70.22 19.51 -42.77
C VAL A 207 71.54 20.11 -42.26
N VAL A 208 71.79 20.07 -40.95
CA VAL A 208 73.05 20.53 -40.35
C VAL A 208 74.24 19.74 -40.89
N HIS A 209 74.10 18.41 -41.01
CA HIS A 209 75.15 17.57 -41.58
C HIS A 209 75.41 17.90 -43.06
N SER A 210 74.36 18.02 -43.87
CA SER A 210 74.44 18.41 -45.28
C SER A 210 75.10 19.79 -45.46
N ALA A 211 74.71 20.77 -44.63
CA ALA A 211 75.32 22.10 -44.62
C ALA A 211 76.81 22.05 -44.25
N THR A 212 77.18 21.22 -43.26
CA THR A 212 78.58 21.03 -42.84
C THR A 212 79.42 20.41 -43.96
N VAL A 213 78.89 19.39 -44.66
CA VAL A 213 79.57 18.77 -45.81
C VAL A 213 79.71 19.76 -46.97
N SER A 214 78.66 20.52 -47.27
CA SER A 214 78.69 21.58 -48.30
C SER A 214 79.73 22.66 -47.97
N TYR A 215 79.87 23.00 -46.69
CA TYR A 215 80.90 23.94 -46.23
C TYR A 215 82.31 23.36 -46.40
N GLN A 216 82.57 22.13 -45.96
CA GLN A 216 83.86 21.46 -46.11
C GLN A 216 84.28 21.28 -47.58
N THR A 217 83.32 20.94 -48.45
CA THR A 217 83.57 20.87 -49.90
C THR A 217 83.90 22.25 -50.48
N GLY A 218 83.17 23.28 -50.07
CA GLY A 218 83.47 24.68 -50.41
C GLY A 218 84.88 25.11 -49.97
N GLU A 219 85.30 24.75 -48.76
CA GLU A 219 86.67 25.01 -48.27
C GLU A 219 87.72 24.26 -49.08
N SER A 220 87.48 22.98 -49.42
CA SER A 220 88.39 22.19 -50.26
C SER A 220 88.55 22.80 -51.66
N VAL A 221 87.45 23.25 -52.27
CA VAL A 221 87.46 23.95 -53.57
C VAL A 221 88.20 25.28 -53.46
N LYS A 222 87.95 26.07 -52.41
CA LYS A 222 88.66 27.33 -52.15
C LYS A 222 90.16 27.11 -51.99
N TYR A 223 90.57 26.07 -51.27
CA TYR A 223 91.97 25.68 -51.11
C TYR A 223 92.61 25.33 -52.47
N LYS A 224 91.96 24.47 -53.27
CA LYS A 224 92.42 24.12 -54.62
C LYS A 224 92.49 25.35 -55.54
N LEU A 225 91.52 26.24 -55.47
CA LEU A 225 91.49 27.49 -56.24
C LEU A 225 92.67 28.39 -55.88
N ASN A 226 92.96 28.55 -54.58
CA ASN A 226 94.12 29.30 -54.12
C ASN A 226 95.43 28.68 -54.64
N LEU A 227 95.58 27.35 -54.60
CA LEU A 227 96.75 26.66 -55.14
C LEU A 227 96.92 26.89 -56.65
N VAL A 228 95.83 26.81 -57.43
CA VAL A 228 95.86 27.11 -58.86
C VAL A 228 96.18 28.59 -59.09
N LYS A 229 95.66 29.50 -58.28
CA LYS A 229 95.97 30.94 -58.34
C LYS A 229 97.46 31.23 -58.07
N GLU A 230 98.05 30.57 -57.07
CA GLU A 230 99.49 30.70 -56.80
C GLU A 230 100.33 30.13 -57.95
N ARG A 231 99.98 28.95 -58.47
CA ARG A 231 100.67 28.36 -59.61
C ARG A 231 100.59 29.24 -60.86
N THR A 232 99.40 29.73 -61.19
CA THR A 232 99.21 30.64 -62.34
C THR A 232 99.95 31.95 -62.15
N GLN A 233 100.07 32.49 -60.92
CA GLN A 233 100.89 33.67 -60.64
C GLN A 233 102.39 33.39 -60.87
N VAL A 234 102.88 32.22 -60.47
CA VAL A 234 104.26 31.80 -60.73
C VAL A 234 104.49 31.61 -62.23
N ASP A 235 103.58 30.95 -62.94
CA ASP A 235 103.69 30.72 -64.38
C ASP A 235 103.59 32.05 -65.16
N GLN A 236 102.76 33.00 -64.72
CA GLN A 236 102.73 34.37 -65.25
C GLN A 236 104.07 35.09 -65.04
N LYS A 237 104.71 34.94 -63.88
CA LYS A 237 106.05 35.52 -63.64
C LYS A 237 107.08 34.90 -64.59
N LYS A 238 107.11 33.58 -64.73
CA LYS A 238 108.00 32.87 -65.66
C LYS A 238 107.76 33.25 -67.12
N LEU A 239 106.51 33.34 -67.55
CA LEU A 239 106.16 33.83 -68.89
C LEU A 239 106.57 35.29 -69.07
N GLY A 240 106.41 36.12 -68.03
CA GLY A 240 106.88 37.50 -68.03
C GLY A 240 108.40 37.62 -68.18
N GLU A 241 109.17 36.76 -67.49
CA GLU A 241 110.63 36.65 -67.65
C GLU A 241 110.98 36.20 -69.08
N LYS A 242 110.34 35.15 -69.59
CA LYS A 242 110.58 34.66 -70.95
C LYS A 242 110.20 35.68 -72.03
N ILE A 243 109.13 36.47 -71.82
CA ILE A 243 108.77 37.59 -72.68
C ILE A 243 109.84 38.68 -72.63
N LYS A 244 110.44 38.97 -71.47
CA LYS A 244 111.55 39.93 -71.38
C LYS A 244 112.79 39.42 -72.13
N GLU A 245 113.15 38.15 -71.97
CA GLU A 245 114.24 37.51 -72.72
C GLU A 245 113.98 37.56 -74.23
N LEU A 246 112.78 37.16 -74.68
CA LEU A 246 112.38 37.23 -76.08
C LEU A 246 112.34 38.66 -76.59
N LYS A 247 111.93 39.65 -75.79
CA LYS A 247 111.99 41.07 -76.18
C LYS A 247 113.43 41.54 -76.36
N ILE A 248 114.36 41.12 -75.50
CA ILE A 248 115.78 41.42 -75.68
C ILE A 248 116.30 40.75 -76.96
N LEU A 249 115.94 39.49 -77.21
CA LEU A 249 116.35 38.77 -78.41
C LEU A 249 115.76 39.39 -79.68
N VAL A 250 114.49 39.79 -79.65
CA VAL A 250 113.82 40.50 -80.76
C VAL A 250 114.41 41.89 -80.94
N GLU A 251 114.80 42.60 -79.88
CA GLU A 251 115.49 43.90 -80.01
C GLU A 251 116.89 43.71 -80.60
N GLN A 252 117.62 42.66 -80.21
CA GLN A 252 118.89 42.27 -80.83
C GLN A 252 118.69 41.88 -82.31
N ASP A 253 117.64 41.12 -82.61
CA ASP A 253 117.30 40.71 -83.98
C ASP A 253 116.75 41.87 -84.79
N LYS A 254 116.08 42.86 -84.17
CA LYS A 254 115.66 44.12 -84.80
C LYS A 254 116.85 45.03 -85.03
N GLN A 255 117.84 45.07 -84.14
CA GLN A 255 119.12 45.72 -84.41
C GLN A 255 119.85 45.01 -85.55
N LEU A 256 119.82 43.68 -85.60
CA LEU A 256 120.38 42.88 -86.70
C LEU A 256 119.58 43.06 -87.99
N LYS A 257 118.27 43.20 -87.92
CA LYS A 257 117.37 43.39 -89.05
C LYS A 257 117.36 44.82 -89.54
N GLU A 258 117.53 45.82 -88.69
CA GLU A 258 117.82 47.19 -89.10
C GLU A 258 119.21 47.23 -89.74
N PHE A 259 120.18 46.46 -89.22
CA PHE A 259 121.48 46.26 -89.86
C PHE A 259 121.38 45.50 -91.21
N LEU A 260 120.47 44.54 -91.33
CA LEU A 260 120.22 43.76 -92.54
C LEU A 260 119.28 44.46 -93.53
N GLU A 261 118.31 45.27 -93.10
CA GLU A 261 117.40 46.10 -93.92
C GLU A 261 118.14 47.35 -94.43
N PHE A 262 119.13 47.83 -93.66
CA PHE A 262 120.18 48.70 -94.19
C PHE A 262 120.98 48.00 -95.32
N LYS A 263 121.05 46.66 -95.33
CA LYS A 263 121.69 45.86 -96.40
C LYS A 263 120.75 45.25 -97.45
N MET A 264 119.44 45.13 -97.19
CA MET A 264 118.51 44.31 -97.95
C MET A 264 117.12 44.95 -98.06
N LYS A 265 117.10 46.26 -98.36
CA LYS A 265 115.93 46.84 -99.02
C LYS A 265 115.87 46.33 -100.46
N ASP A 266 115.36 45.11 -100.64
CA ASP A 266 114.60 44.74 -101.82
C ASP A 266 113.83 43.42 -101.67
N ARG A 267 112.50 43.55 -101.75
CA ARG A 267 111.47 42.60 -102.20
C ARG A 267 110.81 41.62 -101.19
N SER A 268 109.63 42.07 -100.70
CA SER A 268 108.26 41.48 -100.80
C SER A 268 108.10 39.96 -100.97
N GLY A 269 107.13 39.23 -100.40
CA GLY A 269 105.88 39.55 -99.68
C GLY A 269 104.67 38.78 -100.27
N SER A 270 103.82 38.19 -99.39
CA SER A 270 102.46 37.58 -99.63
C SER A 270 102.37 36.21 -100.32
N SER A 271 101.32 35.37 -100.21
CA SER A 271 100.10 35.27 -99.36
C SER A 271 99.33 33.96 -99.71
N ASP A 272 98.62 33.43 -98.71
CA ASP A 272 97.23 32.90 -98.68
C ASP A 272 96.66 31.68 -99.46
N SER A 273 95.82 30.96 -98.69
CA SER A 273 94.51 30.30 -98.98
C SER A 273 94.47 29.11 -99.93
N GLU A 274 93.52 28.18 -99.92
CA GLU A 274 92.43 27.64 -99.07
C GLU A 274 91.83 26.54 -99.98
N GLU A 275 91.30 25.41 -99.48
CA GLU A 275 90.20 24.69 -100.15
C GLU A 275 89.59 23.58 -99.28
N ILE A 276 88.27 23.66 -99.07
CA ILE A 276 87.39 22.56 -98.67
C ILE A 276 86.20 22.64 -99.62
N SER A 277 85.89 21.54 -100.32
CA SER A 277 84.66 21.43 -101.10
C SER A 277 84.15 19.99 -101.08
N LYS A 278 82.80 19.88 -101.09
CA LYS A 278 81.95 18.69 -101.38
C LYS A 278 81.10 18.13 -100.24
N ASN A 279 80.52 18.98 -99.38
CA ASN A 279 79.34 18.62 -98.56
C ASN A 279 78.15 19.61 -98.71
N GLU A 280 78.16 20.44 -99.76
CA GLU A 280 77.33 21.67 -99.83
C GLU A 280 75.91 21.46 -100.40
N GLN A 281 75.71 20.51 -101.31
CA GLN A 281 74.48 20.47 -102.11
C GLN A 281 73.25 19.83 -101.43
N ILE A 282 73.43 18.94 -100.44
CA ILE A 282 72.29 18.36 -99.68
C ILE A 282 71.85 19.31 -98.55
N LEU A 283 72.77 20.13 -98.05
CA LEU A 283 72.48 21.12 -97.02
C LEU A 283 71.71 22.31 -97.60
N GLU A 284 72.01 22.73 -98.83
CA GLU A 284 71.38 23.89 -99.50
C GLU A 284 69.85 23.77 -99.64
N GLN A 285 69.32 22.62 -100.05
CA GLN A 285 67.87 22.47 -100.25
C GLN A 285 67.08 22.51 -98.93
N ARG A 286 67.62 21.94 -97.84
CA ARG A 286 67.04 22.05 -96.50
C ARG A 286 67.24 23.45 -95.91
N LEU A 287 68.39 24.08 -96.18
CA LEU A 287 68.67 25.46 -95.80
C LEU A 287 67.69 26.44 -96.45
N GLN A 288 67.31 26.24 -97.72
CA GLN A 288 66.36 27.11 -98.42
C GLN A 288 64.93 27.02 -97.86
N THR A 289 64.45 25.82 -97.52
CA THR A 289 63.12 25.66 -96.92
C THR A 289 63.07 26.21 -95.49
N CYS A 290 64.11 25.94 -94.69
CA CYS A 290 64.25 26.53 -93.36
C CYS A 290 64.40 28.05 -93.44
N HIS A 291 65.20 28.60 -94.36
CA HIS A 291 65.32 30.05 -94.57
C HIS A 291 63.98 30.71 -94.93
N GLY A 292 63.15 30.08 -95.76
CA GLY A 292 61.84 30.62 -96.12
C GLY A 292 60.86 30.72 -94.93
N ILE A 293 60.86 29.73 -94.03
CA ILE A 293 60.06 29.76 -92.80
C ILE A 293 60.64 30.77 -91.80
N LEU A 294 61.96 30.82 -91.67
CA LEU A 294 62.65 31.70 -90.74
C LEU A 294 62.52 33.17 -91.15
N ALA A 295 62.55 33.48 -92.45
CA ALA A 295 62.29 34.81 -92.98
C ALA A 295 60.84 35.27 -92.70
N ARG A 296 59.85 34.37 -92.79
CA ARG A 296 58.46 34.66 -92.39
C ARG A 296 58.33 34.97 -90.90
N ILE A 297 59.03 34.24 -90.05
CA ILE A 297 59.03 34.46 -88.60
C ILE A 297 59.77 35.77 -88.23
N GLN A 298 60.89 36.07 -88.88
CA GLN A 298 61.64 37.32 -88.70
C GLN A 298 60.81 38.55 -89.08
N LEU A 299 59.99 38.47 -90.14
CA LEU A 299 59.07 39.53 -90.54
C LEU A 299 57.94 39.73 -89.51
N ALA A 300 57.41 38.66 -88.93
CA ALA A 300 56.33 38.74 -87.94
C ALA A 300 56.81 39.20 -86.55
N SER A 301 58.05 38.86 -86.15
CA SER A 301 58.61 39.18 -84.84
C SER A 301 59.47 40.45 -84.79
N CYS A 302 59.68 41.14 -85.92
CA CYS A 302 60.50 42.36 -86.06
C CYS A 302 61.93 42.26 -85.48
N CYS A 303 62.47 41.05 -85.29
CA CYS A 303 63.80 40.80 -84.72
C CYS A 303 64.70 40.14 -85.78
N LYS A 304 65.87 40.73 -86.07
CA LYS A 304 66.80 40.20 -87.08
C LYS A 304 67.67 39.04 -86.58
N ASP A 305 67.83 38.90 -85.25
CA ASP A 305 68.66 37.87 -84.64
C ASP A 305 67.86 36.58 -84.38
N VAL A 306 68.18 35.55 -85.15
CA VAL A 306 67.55 34.21 -85.13
C VAL A 306 67.68 33.55 -83.76
N ASN A 307 68.84 33.67 -83.13
CA ASN A 307 69.10 33.03 -81.84
C ASN A 307 68.23 33.62 -80.72
N ARG A 308 67.90 34.91 -80.82
CA ARG A 308 67.01 35.57 -79.86
C ARG A 308 65.57 35.11 -80.02
N ILE A 309 65.10 34.89 -81.25
CA ILE A 309 63.77 34.34 -81.52
C ILE A 309 63.68 32.90 -81.01
N CYS A 310 64.67 32.04 -81.31
CA CYS A 310 64.68 30.67 -80.81
C CYS A 310 64.73 30.61 -79.28
N LYS A 311 65.53 31.45 -78.62
CA LYS A 311 65.55 31.53 -77.14
C LYS A 311 64.21 32.00 -76.58
N ALA A 312 63.60 33.02 -77.17
CA ALA A 312 62.27 33.49 -76.75
C ALA A 312 61.18 32.43 -76.98
N TYR A 313 61.27 31.65 -78.07
CA TYR A 313 60.36 30.55 -78.34
C TYR A 313 60.53 29.40 -77.34
N VAL A 314 61.76 28.96 -77.08
CA VAL A 314 62.04 27.92 -76.07
C VAL A 314 61.59 28.37 -74.68
N GLN A 315 61.85 29.62 -74.30
CA GLN A 315 61.31 30.19 -73.06
C GLN A 315 59.77 30.25 -73.06
N GLY A 316 59.15 30.56 -74.19
CA GLY A 316 57.71 30.53 -74.38
C GLY A 316 57.14 29.11 -74.25
N GLU A 317 57.85 28.11 -74.77
CA GLU A 317 57.50 26.70 -74.69
C GLU A 317 57.66 26.18 -73.26
N GLU A 318 58.77 26.49 -72.58
CA GLU A 318 58.98 26.15 -71.16
C GLU A 318 57.92 26.79 -70.28
N THR A 319 57.57 28.06 -70.51
CA THR A 319 56.48 28.71 -69.74
C THR A 319 55.12 28.09 -70.05
N ASN A 320 54.85 27.72 -71.30
CA ASN A 320 53.61 27.05 -71.67
C ASN A 320 53.52 25.62 -71.10
N LEU A 321 54.63 24.88 -71.06
CA LEU A 321 54.72 23.56 -70.43
C LEU A 321 54.48 23.67 -68.92
N ASN A 322 55.13 24.62 -68.24
CA ASN A 322 54.90 24.89 -66.82
C ASN A 322 53.43 25.27 -66.54
N LEU A 323 52.82 26.08 -67.42
CA LEU A 323 51.40 26.42 -67.31
C LEU A 323 50.50 25.20 -67.53
N PHE A 324 50.82 24.33 -68.48
CA PHE A 324 50.07 23.09 -68.74
C PHE A 324 50.18 22.12 -67.57
N GLU A 325 51.38 21.94 -67.01
CA GLU A 325 51.58 21.20 -65.75
C GLU A 325 50.74 21.79 -64.63
N LYS A 326 50.73 23.12 -64.47
CA LYS A 326 49.93 23.77 -63.44
C LYS A 326 48.43 23.60 -63.66
N VAL A 327 47.96 23.68 -64.90
CA VAL A 327 46.55 23.42 -65.23
C VAL A 327 46.19 21.97 -64.90
N ASN A 328 47.04 21.00 -65.23
CA ASN A 328 46.81 19.60 -64.88
C ASN A 328 46.80 19.37 -63.37
N GLU A 329 47.72 19.98 -62.62
CA GLU A 329 47.71 19.95 -61.15
C GLU A 329 46.39 20.50 -60.60
N MET A 330 45.94 21.66 -61.10
CA MET A 330 44.68 22.27 -60.69
C MET A 330 43.49 21.38 -61.07
N SER A 331 43.49 20.76 -62.24
CA SER A 331 42.44 19.81 -62.64
C SER A 331 42.38 18.60 -61.70
N LEU A 332 43.52 18.05 -61.31
CA LEU A 332 43.59 16.96 -60.34
C LEU A 332 43.12 17.40 -58.94
N GLU A 333 43.46 18.62 -58.52
CA GLU A 333 43.00 19.20 -57.26
C GLU A 333 41.48 19.42 -57.28
N ILE A 334 40.95 19.93 -58.39
CA ILE A 334 39.50 20.09 -58.61
C ILE A 334 38.80 18.73 -58.53
N GLU A 335 39.32 17.68 -59.17
CA GLU A 335 38.73 16.34 -59.09
C GLU A 335 38.72 15.80 -57.65
N LYS A 336 39.83 15.96 -56.92
CA LYS A 336 39.90 15.57 -55.50
C LYS A 336 38.88 16.31 -54.65
N LEU A 337 38.79 17.63 -54.79
CA LEU A 337 37.81 18.45 -54.07
C LEU A 337 36.37 18.06 -54.43
N HIS A 338 36.09 17.74 -55.69
CA HIS A 338 34.76 17.25 -56.09
C HIS A 338 34.43 15.90 -55.46
N GLU A 339 35.39 14.99 -55.33
CA GLU A 339 35.19 13.71 -54.67
C GLU A 339 34.96 13.89 -53.16
N GLU A 340 35.73 14.78 -52.50
CA GLU A 340 35.53 15.14 -51.09
C GLU A 340 34.14 15.74 -50.87
N VAL A 341 33.73 16.71 -51.69
CA VAL A 341 32.39 17.30 -51.62
C VAL A 341 31.30 16.25 -51.85
N ARG A 342 31.53 15.27 -52.74
CA ARG A 342 30.57 14.19 -52.97
C ARG A 342 30.47 13.28 -51.75
N ALA A 343 31.60 12.92 -51.14
CA ALA A 343 31.64 12.11 -49.93
C ALA A 343 30.93 12.81 -48.77
N GLU A 344 31.23 14.09 -48.52
CA GLU A 344 30.56 14.88 -47.47
C GLU A 344 29.04 14.99 -47.71
N ARG A 345 28.61 15.18 -48.96
CA ARG A 345 27.18 15.20 -49.30
C ARG A 345 26.49 13.87 -49.01
N GLN A 346 27.15 12.74 -49.28
CA GLN A 346 26.63 11.42 -48.95
C GLN A 346 26.53 11.22 -47.43
N GLU A 347 27.53 11.63 -46.67
CA GLU A 347 27.49 11.59 -45.21
C GLU A 347 26.36 12.44 -44.64
N LEU A 348 26.19 13.68 -45.14
CA LEU A 348 25.08 14.56 -44.76
C LEU A 348 23.72 13.93 -45.07
N GLU A 349 23.58 13.23 -46.19
CA GLU A 349 22.33 12.56 -46.54
C GLU A 349 22.02 11.42 -45.56
N VAL A 350 23.01 10.61 -45.20
CA VAL A 350 22.87 9.54 -44.21
C VAL A 350 22.47 10.11 -42.85
N ILE A 351 23.18 11.14 -42.36
CA ILE A 351 22.86 11.81 -41.10
C ILE A 351 21.46 12.42 -41.14
N THR A 352 21.06 13.03 -42.25
CA THR A 352 19.73 13.62 -42.41
C THR A 352 18.64 12.54 -42.38
N ARG A 353 18.86 11.38 -43.01
CA ARG A 353 17.93 10.24 -42.95
C ARG A 353 17.82 9.70 -41.53
N GLN A 354 18.93 9.50 -40.83
CA GLN A 354 18.95 9.07 -39.42
C GLN A 354 18.22 10.05 -38.51
N TYR A 355 18.45 11.36 -38.69
CA TYR A 355 17.78 12.40 -37.92
C TYR A 355 16.26 12.40 -38.15
N LYS A 356 15.82 12.24 -39.40
CA LYS A 356 14.38 12.12 -39.73
C LYS A 356 13.76 10.89 -39.11
N GLU A 357 14.44 9.75 -39.14
CA GLU A 357 13.96 8.51 -38.53
C GLU A 357 13.88 8.63 -37.00
N GLN A 358 14.92 9.18 -36.37
CA GLN A 358 14.93 9.43 -34.93
C GLN A 358 13.80 10.37 -34.53
N LYS A 359 13.62 11.49 -35.24
CA LYS A 359 12.52 12.42 -34.99
C LYS A 359 11.14 11.77 -35.12
N ARG A 360 10.96 10.82 -36.06
CA ARG A 360 9.72 10.04 -36.17
C ARG A 360 9.51 9.12 -34.97
N LYS A 361 10.56 8.45 -34.49
CA LYS A 361 10.50 7.62 -33.27
C LYS A 361 10.18 8.47 -32.05
N ASP A 362 10.84 9.62 -31.90
CA ASP A 362 10.61 10.54 -30.79
C ASP A 362 9.17 11.09 -30.80
N LEU A 363 8.64 11.45 -31.98
CA LEU A 363 7.24 11.86 -32.13
C LEU A 363 6.25 10.74 -31.76
N ALA A 364 6.53 9.50 -32.16
CA ALA A 364 5.69 8.35 -31.81
C ALA A 364 5.69 8.13 -30.29
N VAL A 365 6.87 8.13 -29.66
CA VAL A 365 7.00 8.01 -28.19
C VAL A 365 6.28 9.16 -27.49
N LYS A 366 6.40 10.39 -27.99
CA LYS A 366 5.70 11.55 -27.40
C LYS A 366 4.19 11.37 -27.46
N HIS A 367 3.65 10.94 -28.60
CA HIS A 367 2.23 10.69 -28.77
C HIS A 367 1.74 9.54 -27.87
N ASP A 368 2.53 8.46 -27.74
CA ASP A 368 2.21 7.35 -26.83
C ASP A 368 2.20 7.81 -25.37
N LEU A 369 3.18 8.62 -24.96
CA LEU A 369 3.22 9.22 -23.63
C LEU A 369 2.02 10.12 -23.39
N GLU A 370 1.69 11.02 -24.31
CA GLU A 370 0.51 11.90 -24.25
C GLU A 370 -0.78 11.09 -24.06
N ASN A 371 -0.97 10.02 -24.84
CA ASN A 371 -2.11 9.12 -24.70
C ASN A 371 -2.15 8.41 -23.34
N THR A 372 -1.01 7.97 -22.82
CA THR A 372 -0.98 7.34 -21.49
C THR A 372 -1.27 8.33 -20.38
N THR A 373 -0.78 9.57 -20.49
CA THR A 373 -1.08 10.62 -19.52
C THR A 373 -2.54 11.03 -19.55
N ASP A 374 -3.16 11.10 -20.73
CA ASP A 374 -4.59 11.41 -20.85
C ASP A 374 -5.47 10.29 -20.28
N LYS A 375 -5.10 9.02 -20.49
CA LYS A 375 -5.78 7.88 -19.85
C LYS A 375 -5.67 7.91 -18.33
N LEU A 376 -4.47 8.13 -17.80
CA LEU A 376 -4.26 8.22 -16.35
C LEU A 376 -4.99 9.43 -15.76
N ARG A 377 -5.06 10.55 -16.49
CA ARG A 377 -5.81 11.73 -16.06
C ARG A 377 -7.31 11.47 -15.99
N THR A 378 -7.87 10.79 -16.99
CA THR A 378 -9.31 10.42 -16.96
C THR A 378 -9.61 9.41 -15.87
N GLU A 379 -8.73 8.44 -15.63
CA GLU A 379 -8.86 7.49 -14.50
C GLU A 379 -8.79 8.20 -13.14
N ALA A 380 -7.84 9.13 -12.97
CA ALA A 380 -7.74 9.93 -11.74
C ALA A 380 -8.98 10.79 -11.51
N GLN A 381 -9.50 11.45 -12.55
CA GLN A 381 -10.74 12.23 -12.46
C GLN A 381 -11.93 11.35 -12.04
N ASN A 382 -12.07 10.16 -12.64
CA ASN A 382 -13.15 9.24 -12.28
C ASN A 382 -13.06 8.77 -10.81
N LEU A 383 -11.84 8.60 -10.29
CA LEU A 383 -11.63 8.24 -8.89
C LEU A 383 -11.92 9.40 -7.94
N GLU A 384 -11.61 10.63 -8.33
CA GLU A 384 -11.94 11.85 -7.60
C GLU A 384 -13.46 12.06 -7.56
N ASP A 385 -14.13 11.99 -8.71
CA ASP A 385 -15.60 12.07 -8.81
C ASP A 385 -16.28 10.98 -7.96
N ALA A 386 -15.73 9.75 -7.94
CA ALA A 386 -16.23 8.67 -7.09
C ALA A 386 -16.00 8.92 -5.60
N ALA A 387 -14.87 9.52 -5.23
CA ALA A 387 -14.58 9.89 -3.84
C ALA A 387 -15.50 11.01 -3.36
N ASP A 388 -15.76 12.02 -4.20
CA ASP A 388 -16.69 13.11 -3.93
C ASP A 388 -18.12 12.59 -3.74
N ALA A 389 -18.58 11.67 -4.61
CA ALA A 389 -19.88 11.03 -4.45
C ALA A 389 -19.98 10.26 -3.12
N LYS A 390 -18.91 9.58 -2.69
CA LYS A 390 -18.87 8.91 -1.39
C LYS A 390 -18.79 9.87 -0.21
N ALA A 391 -18.13 11.01 -0.35
CA ALA A 391 -18.13 12.07 0.65
C ALA A 391 -19.53 12.68 0.81
N GLU A 392 -20.27 12.88 -0.29
CA GLU A 392 -21.66 13.35 -0.25
C GLU A 392 -22.58 12.34 0.45
N GLU A 393 -22.47 11.04 0.13
CA GLU A 393 -23.18 9.98 0.85
C GLU A 393 -22.88 10.00 2.36
N LEU A 394 -21.61 10.23 2.73
CA LEU A 394 -21.19 10.32 4.14
C LEU A 394 -21.82 11.53 4.84
N GLU A 395 -21.88 12.69 4.17
CA GLU A 395 -22.47 13.89 4.73
C GLU A 395 -23.98 13.73 4.95
N GLN A 396 -24.69 13.09 4.01
CA GLN A 396 -26.10 12.72 4.19
C GLN A 396 -26.31 11.82 5.41
N VAL A 397 -25.40 10.85 5.63
CA VAL A 397 -25.44 9.99 6.83
C VAL A 397 -25.22 10.80 8.11
N LYS A 398 -24.30 11.77 8.12
CA LYS A 398 -24.08 12.66 9.27
C LYS A 398 -25.32 13.51 9.57
N GLU A 399 -25.96 14.08 8.56
CA GLU A 399 -27.20 14.83 8.75
C GLU A 399 -28.31 13.97 9.37
N VAL A 400 -28.50 12.75 8.86
CA VAL A 400 -29.51 11.82 9.38
C VAL A 400 -29.19 11.46 10.84
N LEU A 401 -27.92 11.18 11.16
CA LEU A 401 -27.47 10.92 12.52
C LEU A 401 -27.74 12.11 13.45
N GLN A 402 -27.46 13.33 12.99
CA GLN A 402 -27.72 14.54 13.76
C GLN A 402 -29.21 14.75 14.01
N ARG A 403 -30.08 14.48 13.03
CA ARG A 403 -31.55 14.53 13.19
C ARG A 403 -32.05 13.52 14.22
N ILE A 404 -31.58 12.27 14.15
CA ILE A 404 -31.96 11.21 15.09
C ILE A 404 -31.47 11.55 16.50
N TYR A 405 -30.25 12.08 16.62
CA TYR A 405 -29.69 12.52 17.89
C TYR A 405 -30.55 13.64 18.52
N LEU A 406 -30.87 14.69 17.76
CA LEU A 406 -31.75 15.77 18.22
C LEU A 406 -33.15 15.29 18.61
N PHE A 407 -33.69 14.28 17.92
CA PHE A 407 -34.96 13.67 18.28
C PHE A 407 -34.87 12.93 19.62
N LEU A 408 -33.83 12.11 19.81
CA LEU A 408 -33.63 11.35 21.05
C LEU A 408 -33.30 12.25 22.24
N ASP A 409 -32.66 13.40 22.03
CA ASP A 409 -32.36 14.36 23.08
C ASP A 409 -33.62 15.08 23.59
N LYS A 410 -34.59 15.36 22.71
CA LYS A 410 -35.89 15.94 23.11
C LYS A 410 -36.79 15.00 23.91
N VAL A 411 -36.61 13.68 23.77
CA VAL A 411 -37.48 12.66 24.39
C VAL A 411 -36.97 12.21 25.77
N SER A 412 -35.71 12.48 26.10
CA SER A 412 -35.07 11.97 27.33
C SER A 412 -34.60 13.10 28.25
N THR A 413 -34.98 13.03 29.52
CA THR A 413 -34.59 13.99 30.58
C THR A 413 -33.15 13.80 31.08
N GLN A 414 -32.38 12.83 30.54
CA GLN A 414 -30.97 12.64 30.83
C GLN A 414 -30.12 13.09 29.64
N GLN A 415 -29.55 14.30 29.74
CA GLN A 415 -28.49 14.77 28.87
C GLN A 415 -27.25 13.89 29.07
N VAL A 416 -26.81 13.23 28.01
CA VAL A 416 -25.47 12.61 27.99
C VAL A 416 -24.54 13.66 27.43
N SER A 417 -23.71 14.26 28.29
CA SER A 417 -22.63 15.13 27.86
C SER A 417 -21.60 14.30 27.10
N PHE A 418 -21.55 14.45 25.77
CA PHE A 418 -20.32 14.15 25.05
C PHE A 418 -19.35 15.32 25.26
N THR A 419 -18.08 15.02 25.48
CA THR A 419 -17.00 16.00 25.70
C THR A 419 -16.46 16.59 24.39
N VAL A 420 -17.32 16.79 23.39
CA VAL A 420 -16.94 17.47 22.15
C VAL A 420 -18.12 18.31 21.71
N ASP A 421 -18.05 19.62 21.97
CA ASP A 421 -19.02 20.62 21.53
C ASP A 421 -18.96 20.88 20.01
N GLU A 422 -18.10 20.16 19.27
CA GLU A 422 -17.80 20.37 17.85
C GLU A 422 -18.44 19.30 16.93
N GLY A 423 -19.76 19.13 16.97
CA GLY A 423 -20.52 18.44 15.90
C GLY A 423 -20.07 17.02 15.49
N ILE A 424 -20.67 16.50 14.41
CA ILE A 424 -20.30 15.19 13.83
C ILE A 424 -19.25 15.43 12.73
N THR A 425 -18.02 14.98 12.93
CA THR A 425 -16.87 15.03 12.02
C THR A 425 -16.51 13.63 11.51
N ASP A 426 -15.76 13.51 10.41
CA ASP A 426 -15.43 12.23 9.76
C ASP A 426 -14.78 11.21 10.71
N ASP A 427 -13.91 11.67 11.61
CA ASP A 427 -13.23 10.83 12.60
C ASP A 427 -14.14 10.39 13.74
N ASN A 428 -15.22 11.13 14.00
CA ASN A 428 -16.10 10.92 15.14
C ASN A 428 -17.45 10.26 14.77
N VAL A 429 -17.83 10.19 13.48
CA VAL A 429 -19.11 9.61 13.00
C VAL A 429 -19.36 8.22 13.59
N LEU A 430 -18.32 7.38 13.61
CA LEU A 430 -18.41 6.01 14.13
C LEU A 430 -18.68 5.97 15.65
N GLN A 431 -18.10 6.91 16.40
CA GLN A 431 -18.30 7.03 17.85
C GLN A 431 -19.71 7.56 18.16
N TYR A 432 -20.21 8.51 17.36
CA TYR A 432 -21.59 8.99 17.44
C TYR A 432 -22.60 7.89 17.13
N LEU A 433 -22.36 7.05 16.10
CA LEU A 433 -23.17 5.88 15.79
C LEU A 433 -23.23 4.89 16.97
N GLU A 434 -22.08 4.57 17.57
CA GLU A 434 -22.02 3.64 18.71
C GLU A 434 -22.72 4.22 19.96
N ALA A 435 -22.61 5.52 20.19
CA ALA A 435 -23.31 6.20 21.27
C ALA A 435 -24.84 6.23 21.06
N LEU A 436 -25.26 6.50 19.83
CA LEU A 436 -26.65 6.53 19.42
C LEU A 436 -27.28 5.13 19.51
N GLU A 437 -26.56 4.08 19.11
CA GLU A 437 -26.99 2.69 19.29
C GLU A 437 -27.25 2.36 20.76
N ARG A 438 -26.30 2.70 21.66
CA ARG A 438 -26.49 2.49 23.11
C ARG A 438 -27.71 3.24 23.64
N ARG A 439 -27.92 4.49 23.20
CA ARG A 439 -29.06 5.32 23.65
C ARG A 439 -30.40 4.79 23.13
N ILE A 440 -30.47 4.30 21.89
CA ILE A 440 -31.65 3.63 21.35
C ILE A 440 -31.96 2.36 22.16
N ILE A 441 -30.95 1.56 22.48
CA ILE A 441 -31.11 0.35 23.30
C ILE A 441 -31.67 0.70 24.69
N ASP A 442 -31.15 1.75 25.31
CA ASP A 442 -31.62 2.19 26.63
C ASP A 442 -33.03 2.78 26.57
N PHE A 443 -33.37 3.56 25.52
CA PHE A 443 -34.74 4.04 25.29
C PHE A 443 -35.73 2.89 25.13
N ILE A 444 -35.40 1.88 24.32
CA ILE A 444 -36.21 0.66 24.16
C ILE A 444 -36.36 -0.08 25.50
N ARG A 445 -35.29 -0.14 26.31
CA ARG A 445 -35.33 -0.76 27.64
C ARG A 445 -36.29 -0.01 28.58
N CYS A 446 -36.19 1.31 28.64
CA CYS A 446 -37.08 2.15 29.44
C CYS A 446 -38.55 2.03 29.01
N ASN A 447 -38.80 2.00 27.70
CA ASN A 447 -40.16 1.87 27.17
C ASN A 447 -40.77 0.50 27.51
N LYS A 448 -40.00 -0.59 27.38
CA LYS A 448 -40.42 -1.93 27.84
C LYS A 448 -40.74 -1.97 29.33
N VAL A 449 -39.97 -1.25 30.17
CA VAL A 449 -40.24 -1.15 31.61
C VAL A 449 -41.50 -0.32 31.89
N ALA A 450 -41.75 0.74 31.12
CA ALA A 450 -42.99 1.52 31.20
C ALA A 450 -44.21 0.69 30.78
N ASP A 451 -44.10 -0.10 29.71
CA ASP A 451 -45.14 -1.03 29.27
C ASP A 451 -45.41 -2.13 30.32
N MET A 452 -44.36 -2.66 30.96
CA MET A 452 -44.52 -3.61 32.08
C MET A 452 -45.14 -2.96 33.33
N LYS A 453 -44.92 -1.66 33.56
CA LYS A 453 -45.59 -0.91 34.64
C LYS A 453 -47.06 -0.60 34.32
N ASN A 454 -47.39 -0.35 33.05
CA ASN A 454 -48.76 -0.12 32.59
C ASN A 454 -49.60 -1.42 32.50
N ALA A 455 -48.95 -2.59 32.44
CA ALA A 455 -49.61 -3.90 32.45
C ALA A 455 -50.06 -4.38 33.86
N ASN A 456 -49.80 -3.62 34.93
CA ASN A 456 -50.25 -3.91 36.30
C ASN A 456 -51.28 -2.86 36.75
N PRO A 457 -52.59 -3.19 36.88
CA PRO A 457 -53.61 -2.19 37.12
C PRO A 457 -53.71 -1.90 38.61
N LYS A 458 -53.54 -0.63 38.99
CA LYS A 458 -54.35 0.02 40.04
C LYS A 458 -54.19 1.55 39.98
N LYS A 459 -55.28 2.19 39.53
CA LYS A 459 -55.73 3.57 39.74
C LYS A 459 -54.74 4.70 39.39
N ASN A 460 -55.03 5.44 38.32
CA ASN A 460 -55.64 6.77 38.46
C ASN A 460 -56.13 7.31 37.11
N GLN A 461 -57.35 7.86 37.14
CA GLN A 461 -57.90 8.76 36.13
C GLN A 461 -57.07 10.05 36.11
N PHE A 462 -56.80 10.62 34.93
CA PHE A 462 -57.39 11.88 34.45
C PHE A 462 -56.73 12.36 33.13
N GLN A 463 -57.60 12.52 32.12
CA GLN A 463 -57.67 13.54 31.05
C GLN A 463 -56.52 13.74 30.03
N ASN A 464 -56.87 13.41 28.77
CA ASN A 464 -56.86 14.23 27.55
C ASN A 464 -55.69 15.18 27.27
N LEU A 465 -55.05 15.01 26.10
CA LEU A 465 -55.24 15.91 24.94
C LEU A 465 -54.53 15.39 23.66
N SER A 466 -55.32 15.31 22.59
CA SER A 466 -55.00 15.58 21.17
C SER A 466 -54.02 14.68 20.38
N ASN A 467 -54.65 13.88 19.49
CA ASN A 467 -54.18 13.55 18.13
C ASN A 467 -54.15 14.85 17.25
N PRO A 468 -53.56 14.90 16.02
CA PRO A 468 -53.38 13.80 15.07
C PRO A 468 -52.08 13.80 14.23
N HIS A 469 -51.65 12.63 13.74
CA HIS A 469 -51.61 12.34 12.29
C HIS A 469 -51.16 10.90 12.00
N LYS A 470 -51.98 10.21 11.20
CA LYS A 470 -51.72 8.90 10.59
C LYS A 470 -50.58 9.00 9.58
N PHE A 471 -49.67 8.03 9.58
CA PHE A 471 -49.03 7.52 8.36
C PHE A 471 -48.77 6.02 8.46
N SER A 472 -49.13 5.31 7.39
CA SER A 472 -49.08 3.85 7.20
C SER A 472 -47.66 3.33 6.97
N PRO A 473 -47.35 2.05 7.25
CA PRO A 473 -46.02 1.47 7.04
C PRO A 473 -45.86 0.85 5.65
N PRO A 474 -44.61 0.71 5.14
CA PRO A 474 -44.17 -0.60 4.64
C PRO A 474 -42.68 -0.87 5.03
N PRO A 475 -42.03 -1.94 4.55
CA PRO A 475 -41.88 -3.20 5.26
C PRO A 475 -40.44 -3.48 5.71
N LYS A 476 -40.33 -4.42 6.65
CA LYS A 476 -39.08 -4.97 7.20
C LYS A 476 -38.19 -5.57 6.11
N GLN A 477 -36.92 -5.20 6.09
CA GLN A 477 -35.85 -6.08 5.66
C GLN A 477 -34.89 -6.30 6.83
N GLU A 478 -34.80 -7.57 7.20
CA GLU A 478 -33.85 -8.14 8.14
C GLU A 478 -32.42 -7.79 7.73
N ILE A 479 -31.55 -7.40 8.67
CA ILE A 479 -30.14 -7.81 8.65
C ILE A 479 -29.65 -7.90 10.09
N GLU A 480 -28.91 -8.99 10.30
CA GLU A 480 -28.34 -9.53 11.53
C GLU A 480 -27.39 -8.58 12.27
N TYR A 481 -27.45 -8.68 13.60
CA TYR A 481 -26.44 -8.16 14.50
C TYR A 481 -25.15 -8.98 14.41
N TYR A 482 -24.01 -8.31 14.24
CA TYR A 482 -22.74 -8.82 14.78
C TYR A 482 -21.98 -7.73 15.53
N THR A 483 -22.19 -7.76 16.84
CA THR A 483 -21.38 -7.09 17.86
C THR A 483 -19.99 -7.70 17.91
N LYS A 484 -18.94 -6.85 17.88
CA LYS A 484 -17.70 -7.11 18.65
C LYS A 484 -16.75 -5.91 18.73
N SER A 485 -17.13 -4.95 19.58
CA SER A 485 -16.16 -4.13 20.30
C SER A 485 -15.49 -4.95 21.42
N GLN A 486 -14.29 -4.49 21.78
CA GLN A 486 -13.55 -4.75 23.02
C GLN A 486 -12.67 -6.01 23.10
N GLU A 487 -11.36 -5.80 23.09
CA GLU A 487 -10.59 -5.71 24.34
C GLU A 487 -9.18 -5.18 24.03
N PHE A 488 -9.01 -3.86 24.09
CA PHE A 488 -7.73 -3.20 24.34
C PHE A 488 -7.66 -2.88 25.83
N SER A 489 -6.94 -3.68 26.59
CA SER A 489 -6.22 -3.21 27.78
C SER A 489 -5.37 -4.32 28.35
N LYS A 490 -4.06 -4.20 28.12
CA LYS A 490 -2.95 -4.57 29.01
C LYS A 490 -1.65 -4.47 28.21
N TRP A 491 -1.07 -3.27 28.23
CA TRP A 491 0.35 -3.06 27.99
C TRP A 491 0.95 -2.65 29.32
N SER A 492 1.60 -3.59 29.99
CA SER A 492 2.74 -3.34 30.87
C SER A 492 3.26 -4.70 31.28
N SER A 493 4.30 -5.15 30.57
CA SER A 493 5.43 -5.92 31.11
C SER A 493 6.22 -6.47 29.93
N TYR A 494 7.42 -5.95 29.73
CA TYR A 494 8.43 -6.50 28.83
C TYR A 494 9.14 -7.66 29.53
N PRO A 495 9.32 -8.82 28.89
CA PRO A 495 10.44 -9.70 29.18
C PRO A 495 11.51 -9.52 28.11
N LYS A 496 12.75 -9.29 28.56
CA LYS A 496 13.97 -9.49 27.77
C LYS A 496 13.93 -10.91 27.18
N ALA A 497 14.02 -11.02 25.86
CA ALA A 497 14.24 -12.30 25.18
C ALA A 497 15.62 -12.23 24.49
N GLU A 498 16.50 -13.10 24.94
CA GLU A 498 17.80 -13.39 24.35
C GLU A 498 17.61 -13.86 22.90
N VAL A 499 18.27 -13.17 21.97
CA VAL A 499 18.27 -13.54 20.56
C VAL A 499 19.32 -14.62 20.36
N ASN A 500 18.85 -15.85 20.16
CA ASN A 500 19.66 -16.97 19.72
C ASN A 500 19.99 -16.76 18.23
N MET A 501 21.25 -16.39 17.94
CA MET A 501 21.78 -16.21 16.59
C MET A 501 22.08 -17.57 15.96
N SER A 502 21.07 -18.21 15.37
CA SER A 502 21.29 -19.34 14.46
C SER A 502 21.60 -18.82 13.06
N GLU A 503 22.90 -18.87 12.74
CA GLU A 503 23.55 -19.02 11.43
C GLU A 503 22.70 -18.79 10.16
N ILE A 504 22.85 -17.58 9.60
CA ILE A 504 22.61 -17.35 8.18
C ILE A 504 23.87 -17.86 7.45
N SER A 505 23.69 -18.87 6.59
CA SER A 505 24.73 -19.41 5.72
C SER A 505 25.28 -18.33 4.78
N TYR A 506 26.35 -17.66 5.19
CA TYR A 506 27.12 -16.76 4.33
C TYR A 506 27.95 -17.60 3.36
N ASN A 507 27.81 -17.29 2.06
CA ASN A 507 28.64 -17.84 0.99
C ASN A 507 30.11 -17.44 1.23
N LYS A 508 30.85 -18.34 1.88
CA LYS A 508 32.27 -18.22 2.29
C LYS A 508 33.20 -17.81 1.14
N SER A 509 32.80 -18.12 -0.09
CA SER A 509 33.48 -17.78 -1.34
C SER A 509 33.62 -16.27 -1.57
N HIS A 510 32.58 -15.48 -1.31
CA HIS A 510 32.64 -14.03 -1.56
C HIS A 510 33.54 -13.28 -0.57
N LEU A 511 33.59 -13.76 0.68
CA LEU A 511 34.45 -13.17 1.71
C LEU A 511 35.93 -13.52 1.49
N GLU A 512 36.24 -14.73 0.99
CA GLU A 512 37.59 -15.12 0.60
C GLU A 512 38.10 -14.35 -0.63
N ILE A 513 37.23 -14.11 -1.61
CA ILE A 513 37.57 -13.29 -2.79
C ILE A 513 37.85 -11.84 -2.36
N PHE A 514 37.02 -11.29 -1.46
CA PHE A 514 37.25 -9.95 -0.90
C PHE A 514 38.55 -9.90 -0.08
N ALA A 515 38.83 -10.91 0.75
CA ALA A 515 40.05 -10.97 1.55
C ALA A 515 41.33 -11.12 0.71
N LYS A 516 41.28 -11.88 -0.40
CA LYS A 516 42.39 -11.98 -1.36
C LYS A 516 42.64 -10.66 -2.08
N SER A 517 41.57 -10.00 -2.56
CA SER A 517 41.67 -8.69 -3.22
C SER A 517 42.22 -7.61 -2.28
N PHE A 518 41.82 -7.66 -1.00
CA PHE A 518 42.28 -6.73 0.03
C PHE A 518 43.76 -6.93 0.38
N ARG A 519 44.23 -8.18 0.52
CA ARG A 519 45.66 -8.47 0.76
C ARG A 519 46.54 -8.09 -0.44
N GLN A 520 46.05 -8.29 -1.66
CA GLN A 520 46.77 -7.92 -2.88
C GLN A 520 46.92 -6.40 -3.03
N LYS A 521 45.94 -5.61 -2.56
CA LYS A 521 46.04 -4.15 -2.51
C LYS A 521 47.00 -3.65 -1.42
N LEU A 522 47.13 -4.36 -0.30
CA LEU A 522 48.09 -4.00 0.76
C LEU A 522 49.55 -4.27 0.38
N GLN A 523 49.82 -5.27 -0.46
CA GLN A 523 51.17 -5.59 -0.93
C GLN A 523 51.69 -4.69 -2.06
N MET A 524 50.81 -3.87 -2.67
CA MET A 524 51.14 -3.03 -3.84
C MET A 524 51.33 -1.54 -3.50
N SER A 525 51.35 -1.15 -2.22
CA SER A 525 51.79 0.19 -1.82
C SER A 525 53.31 0.23 -1.72
N PRO A 526 54.03 1.06 -2.51
CA PRO A 526 55.45 1.28 -2.31
C PRO A 526 55.63 2.06 -1.01
N GLU A 527 56.49 1.55 -0.14
CA GLU A 527 57.03 2.26 1.01
C GLU A 527 57.55 3.63 0.55
N ARG A 528 56.92 4.71 1.02
CA ARG A 528 57.52 6.04 1.01
C ARG A 528 58.47 6.11 2.21
N SER A 529 59.75 5.88 1.94
CA SER A 529 60.85 6.58 2.62
C SER A 529 61.12 7.89 1.90
#